data_AF-A0A934PEW2-F1
#
_entry.id   AF-A0A934PEW2-F1
#
_cell.length_a   1.000
_cell.length_b   1.000
_cell.length_c   1.000
_cell.angle_alpha   90.00
_cell.angle_beta   90.00
_cell.angle_gamma   90.00
#
_symmetry.space_group_name_H-M   'P 1'
#
loop_
_entity.id
_entity.type
_entity.pdbx_description
1 polymer ?
#
loop_
_entity_poly.entity_id
_entity_poly.type
_entity_poly.pdbx_seq_one_letter_code
_entity_poly.pdbx_strand_id
1 'polypeptide(L)'
;MMRDHATIFTGFALAVLLTAIPFACVAGAWLSRDATLWLIGLCAIAQIAVHLHFFLGIGRRHRERAGSLAFTMVVAFIMVGGTIWVMANLNWRMGY
;
A
#
# COMPACT_ATOMS: atom_id res chain seq x y z
N MET A 1 -2.73 28.71 -8.65
CA MET A 1 -2.20 27.91 -9.78
C MET A 1 -0.79 27.37 -9.55
N MET A 2 0.07 27.95 -8.69
CA MET A 2 1.48 27.53 -8.50
C MET A 2 1.81 26.75 -7.20
N ARG A 3 0.83 26.33 -6.38
CA ARG A 3 1.08 25.69 -5.06
C ARG A 3 0.81 24.18 -4.99
N ASP A 4 0.60 23.50 -6.12
CA ASP A 4 0.26 22.06 -6.12
C ASP A 4 1.42 21.15 -6.55
N HIS A 5 2.39 21.63 -7.32
CA HIS A 5 3.49 20.78 -7.84
C HIS A 5 4.42 20.29 -6.73
N ALA A 6 4.70 21.12 -5.73
CA ALA A 6 5.58 20.75 -4.61
C ALA A 6 5.06 19.51 -3.85
N THR A 7 3.74 19.38 -3.71
CA THR A 7 3.07 18.25 -3.05
C THR A 7 3.19 16.96 -3.86
N ILE A 8 3.06 17.05 -5.19
CA ILE A 8 3.22 15.88 -6.07
C ILE A 8 4.67 15.40 -6.06
N PHE A 9 5.64 16.32 -6.15
CA PHE A 9 7.06 15.95 -6.12
C PHE A 9 7.48 15.36 -4.77
N THR A 10 6.95 15.86 -3.65
CA THR A 10 7.19 15.25 -2.33
C THR A 10 6.55 13.88 -2.19
N GLY A 11 5.30 13.72 -2.64
CA GLY A 11 4.63 12.41 -2.66
C GLY A 11 5.34 11.39 -3.56
N PHE A 12 5.80 11.83 -4.73
CA PHE A 12 6.58 11.01 -5.66
C PHE A 12 7.93 10.60 -5.06
N ALA A 13 8.68 11.55 -4.46
CA ALA A 13 9.93 11.25 -3.80
C ALA A 13 9.73 10.25 -2.65
N LEU A 14 8.68 10.41 -1.84
CA LEU A 14 8.36 9.51 -0.75
C LEU A 14 8.02 8.10 -1.26
N ALA A 15 7.23 7.99 -2.33
CA ALA A 15 6.88 6.71 -2.94
C ALA A 15 8.09 5.99 -3.54
N VAL A 16 9.00 6.72 -4.19
CA VAL A 16 10.26 6.18 -4.71
C VAL A 16 11.12 5.67 -3.56
N LEU A 17 11.28 6.45 -2.49
CA LEU A 17 12.10 6.09 -1.34
C LEU A 17 11.55 4.85 -0.64
N LEU A 18 10.23 4.77 -0.48
CA LEU A 18 9.55 3.63 0.12
C LEU A 18 9.64 2.35 -0.74
N THR A 19 9.89 2.47 -2.04
CA THR A 19 10.13 1.33 -2.94
C THR A 19 11.61 0.95 -2.95
N ALA A 20 12.50 1.93 -2.91
CA ALA A 20 13.94 1.72 -2.91
C ALA A 20 14.40 0.94 -1.66
N ILE A 21 13.82 1.22 -0.49
CA ILE A 21 14.14 0.52 0.77
C ILE A 21 13.97 -1.01 0.67
N PRO A 22 12.78 -1.55 0.33
CA PRO A 22 12.58 -2.99 0.25
C PRO A 22 13.42 -3.62 -0.88
N PHE A 23 13.58 -2.94 -2.03
CA PHE A 23 14.42 -3.44 -3.12
C PHE A 23 15.90 -3.54 -2.74
N ALA A 24 16.45 -2.51 -2.09
CA ALA A 24 17.82 -2.52 -1.61
C ALA A 24 18.03 -3.59 -0.53
N CYS A 25 17.06 -3.75 0.38
CA CYS A 25 17.11 -4.77 1.43
C CYS A 25 17.13 -6.20 0.84
N VAL A 26 16.30 -6.47 -0.18
CA VAL A 26 16.28 -7.76 -0.90
C VAL A 26 17.56 -7.98 -1.69
N ALA A 27 18.05 -6.97 -2.41
CA ALA A 27 19.26 -7.09 -3.22
C ALA A 27 20.53 -7.28 -2.38
N GLY A 28 20.59 -6.66 -1.20
CA GLY A 28 21.69 -6.81 -0.25
C GLY A 28 21.61 -8.07 0.61
N ALA A 29 20.47 -8.78 0.62
CA ALA A 29 20.18 -9.91 1.50
C ALA A 29 20.53 -9.62 2.99
N TRP A 30 20.28 -8.38 3.44
CA TRP A 30 20.70 -7.91 4.77
C TRP A 30 19.90 -8.51 5.93
N LEU A 31 18.69 -8.99 5.67
CA LEU A 31 17.78 -9.54 6.67
C LEU A 31 17.43 -11.00 6.34
N SER A 32 17.08 -11.76 7.38
CA SER A 32 16.46 -13.07 7.23
C SER A 32 15.23 -13.01 6.32
N ARG A 33 14.92 -14.13 5.65
CA ARG A 33 13.83 -14.20 4.65
C ARG A 33 12.48 -13.73 5.22
N ASP A 34 12.16 -14.14 6.45
CA ASP A 34 10.91 -13.74 7.13
C ASP A 34 10.87 -12.25 7.46
N ALA A 35 11.99 -11.70 7.95
CA ALA A 35 12.09 -10.29 8.28
C ALA A 35 12.00 -9.41 7.03
N THR A 36 12.57 -9.88 5.91
CA THR A 36 12.46 -9.21 4.60
C THR A 36 11.01 -9.22 4.08
N LEU A 37 10.30 -10.35 4.23
CA LEU A 37 8.88 -10.44 3.85
C LEU A 37 8.01 -9.47 4.66
N TRP A 38 8.23 -9.37 5.96
CA TRP A 38 7.54 -8.40 6.82
C TRP A 38 7.82 -6.95 6.42
N LEU A 39 9.08 -6.61 6.13
CA LEU A 39 9.48 -5.29 5.66
C LEU A 39 8.76 -4.93 4.35
N ILE A 40 8.74 -5.84 3.38
CA ILE A 40 8.06 -5.64 2.10
C ILE A 40 6.57 -5.41 2.33
N GLY A 41 5.93 -6.21 3.18
CA GLY A 41 4.50 -6.06 3.51
C GLY A 41 4.20 -4.68 4.11
N LEU A 42 5.01 -4.22 5.07
CA LEU A 42 4.82 -2.91 5.69
C LEU A 42 5.04 -1.76 4.71
N CYS A 43 6.10 -1.82 3.90
CA CYS A 43 6.36 -0.86 2.83
C CYS A 43 5.21 -0.83 1.81
N ALA A 44 4.65 -1.98 1.43
CA ALA A 44 3.53 -2.04 0.50
C ALA A 44 2.27 -1.34 1.04
N ILE A 45 1.92 -1.56 2.31
CA ILE A 45 0.79 -0.89 2.95
C ILE A 45 1.01 0.63 3.00
N ALA A 46 2.19 1.07 3.43
CA ALA A 46 2.53 2.48 3.44
C ALA A 46 2.54 3.09 2.02
N GLN A 47 2.91 2.32 1.00
CA GLN A 47 2.90 2.77 -0.40
C GLN A 47 1.50 3.07 -0.91
N ILE A 48 0.54 2.22 -0.53
CA ILE A 48 -0.88 2.44 -0.82
C ILE A 48 -1.35 3.74 -0.16
N ALA A 49 -1.00 3.97 1.12
CA ALA A 49 -1.37 5.19 1.83
C ALA A 49 -0.80 6.45 1.17
N VAL A 50 0.48 6.43 0.77
CA VAL A 50 1.13 7.56 0.07
C VAL A 50 0.43 7.87 -1.26
N HIS A 51 0.11 6.85 -2.07
CA HIS A 51 -0.61 7.06 -3.33
C HIS A 51 -2.00 7.64 -3.11
N LEU A 52 -2.75 7.12 -2.12
CA LEU A 52 -4.09 7.61 -1.82
C LEU A 52 -4.08 9.05 -1.28
N HIS A 53 -3.06 9.43 -0.51
CA HIS A 53 -2.96 10.79 0.03
C HIS A 53 -2.48 11.81 -1.03
N PHE A 54 -1.36 11.53 -1.69
CA PHE A 54 -0.67 12.49 -2.56
C PHE A 54 -1.19 12.52 -3.99
N PHE A 55 -1.52 11.37 -4.58
CA PHE A 55 -2.00 11.31 -5.97
C PHE A 55 -3.52 11.43 -6.05
N LEU A 56 -4.24 10.79 -5.13
CA LEU A 56 -5.69 10.75 -5.19
C LEU A 56 -6.36 11.93 -4.47
N GLY A 57 -5.61 12.69 -3.67
CA GLY A 57 -6.01 14.01 -3.21
C GLY A 57 -7.30 14.02 -2.40
N ILE A 58 -7.39 13.19 -1.35
CA ILE A 58 -8.56 13.03 -0.45
C ILE A 58 -9.04 14.36 0.19
N GLY A 59 -8.31 15.46 0.09
CA GLY A 59 -8.59 16.70 0.83
C GLY A 59 -9.02 17.95 0.07
N ARG A 60 -9.11 18.02 -1.27
CA ARG A 60 -9.15 19.37 -1.93
C ARG A 60 -10.30 19.70 -2.88
N ARG A 61 -11.22 18.80 -3.23
CA ARG A 61 -12.29 19.24 -4.16
C ARG A 61 -13.73 18.81 -3.96
N HIS A 62 -14.08 17.64 -3.42
CA HIS A 62 -15.50 17.29 -3.24
C HIS A 62 -15.66 16.29 -2.08
N ARG A 63 -16.42 16.68 -1.05
CA ARG A 63 -16.78 15.82 0.11
C ARG A 63 -17.42 14.49 -0.32
N GLU A 64 -18.03 14.50 -1.50
CA GLU A 64 -18.73 13.42 -2.19
C GLU A 64 -17.76 12.33 -2.68
N ARG A 65 -16.57 12.73 -3.18
CA ARG A 65 -15.56 11.80 -3.70
C ARG A 65 -14.84 11.06 -2.58
N ALA A 66 -14.62 11.72 -1.44
CA ALA A 66 -13.96 11.12 -0.29
C ALA A 66 -14.77 9.94 0.30
N GLY A 67 -16.11 10.04 0.33
CA GLY A 67 -16.99 8.96 0.80
C GLY A 67 -16.94 7.73 -0.10
N SER A 68 -17.02 7.91 -1.42
CA SER A 68 -16.90 6.80 -2.38
C SER A 68 -15.54 6.11 -2.29
N LEU A 69 -14.48 6.87 -2.05
CA LEU A 69 -13.12 6.34 -1.98
C LEU A 69 -12.87 5.53 -0.71
N ALA A 70 -13.34 6.03 0.44
CA ALA A 70 -13.29 5.28 1.69
C ALA A 70 -14.09 3.97 1.57
N PHE A 71 -15.25 3.99 0.91
CA PHE A 71 -16.03 2.80 0.64
C PHE A 71 -15.26 1.79 -0.23
N THR A 72 -14.68 2.23 -1.35
CA THR A 72 -13.85 1.36 -2.20
C THR A 72 -12.66 0.78 -1.44
N MET A 73 -12.03 1.56 -0.57
CA MET A 73 -10.88 1.12 0.24
C MET A 73 -11.28 0.04 1.26
N VAL A 74 -12.43 0.20 1.92
CA VAL A 74 -12.97 -0.83 2.83
C VAL A 74 -13.31 -2.10 2.06
N VAL A 75 -13.97 -1.99 0.91
CA VAL A 75 -14.29 -3.14 0.07
C VAL A 75 -13.02 -3.86 -0.40
N ALA A 76 -12.00 -3.12 -0.84
CA ALA A 76 -10.72 -3.68 -1.25
C ALA A 76 -10.02 -4.40 -0.09
N PHE A 77 -10.04 -3.82 1.11
CA PHE A 77 -9.47 -4.45 2.30
C PHE A 77 -10.17 -5.76 2.65
N ILE A 78 -11.51 -5.78 2.62
CA ILE A 78 -12.31 -6.99 2.86
C ILE A 78 -12.06 -8.03 1.77
N MET A 79 -11.94 -7.62 0.50
CA MET A 79 -11.69 -8.53 -0.61
C MET A 79 -10.31 -9.19 -0.49
N VAL A 80 -9.26 -8.42 -0.20
CA VAL A 80 -7.90 -8.95 -0.03
C VAL A 80 -7.80 -9.80 1.23
N GLY A 81 -8.27 -9.30 2.38
CA GLY A 81 -8.25 -10.06 3.63
C GLY A 81 -9.10 -11.33 3.56
N GLY A 82 -10.28 -11.23 2.96
CA GLY A 82 -11.20 -12.35 2.75
C GLY A 82 -10.62 -13.40 1.80
N THR A 83 -9.98 -13.00 0.69
CA THR A 83 -9.35 -13.96 -0.23
C THR A 83 -8.17 -14.67 0.42
N ILE A 84 -7.31 -13.97 1.16
CA ILE A 84 -6.21 -14.57 1.92
C ILE A 84 -6.76 -15.56 2.96
N TRP A 85 -7.78 -15.18 3.73
CA TRP A 85 -8.39 -16.05 4.73
C TRP A 85 -9.04 -17.30 4.10
N VAL A 86 -9.81 -17.13 3.03
CA VAL A 86 -10.44 -18.24 2.31
C VAL A 86 -9.37 -19.18 1.76
N MET A 87 -8.33 -18.67 1.08
CA MET A 87 -7.24 -19.49 0.56
C MET A 87 -6.47 -20.20 1.66
N ALA A 88 -6.18 -19.54 2.78
CA ALA A 88 -5.50 -20.15 3.92
C ALA A 88 -6.35 -21.29 4.52
N ASN A 89 -7.64 -21.08 4.71
CA ASN A 89 -8.57 -22.10 5.20
C ASN A 89 -8.75 -23.23 4.19
N LEU A 90 -8.78 -22.94 2.88
CA LEU A 90 -8.85 -23.94 1.83
C LEU A 90 -7.57 -24.80 1.81
N ASN A 91 -6.40 -24.17 1.89
CA ASN A 91 -5.11 -24.85 1.94
C ASN A 91 -4.99 -25.77 3.17
N TRP A 92 -5.51 -25.34 4.32
CA TRP A 92 -5.56 -26.18 5.53
C TRP A 92 -6.52 -27.37 5.40
N ARG A 93 -7.57 -27.24 4.58
CA ARG A 93 -8.60 -28.29 4.39
C ARG A 93 -8.29 -29.25 3.25
N MET A 94 -7.54 -28.81 2.23
CA MET A 94 -7.24 -29.57 1.02
C MET A 94 -5.77 -30.01 0.93
N GLY A 95 -4.86 -29.36 1.65
CA GLY A 95 -3.52 -29.88 1.90
C GLY A 95 -3.61 -30.98 2.96
N TYR A 96 -3.07 -32.15 2.64
CA TYR A 96 -2.97 -33.30 3.54
C TYR A 96 -2.38 -32.95 4.91
#